data_AF-A0A3M7MFQ2-F1
#
_entry.id   AF-A0A3M7MFQ2-F1
#
_cell.length_a   1.000
_cell.length_b   1.000
_cell.length_c   1.000
_cell.angle_alpha   90.00
_cell.angle_beta   90.00
_cell.angle_gamma   90.00
#
_symmetry.space_group_name_H-M   'P 1'
#
loop_
_entity.id
_entity.type
_entity.pdbx_description
1 polymer ?
#
loop_
_entity_poly.entity_id
_entity_poly.type
_entity_poly.pdbx_seq_one_letter_code
_entity_poly.pdbx_strand_id
1 'polypeptide(L)'
;MCSKSIYNVRKLNYNALEKLAYGPALEYNATVSWIVLNPRPDMVFATDGNPPSLTRHSVLWIQQKSENISLIFDGTAEQFGWAASNAISNTYDYLKQFTALEDSYFKYGDLKDVGDEIQGHDRGYWLEAIPKLLGLWRRLDWELLEAVPARARLEYIRRAADQEFRIIAARKWDNTISK
;
A
#
# COMPACT_ATOMS: atom_id res chain seq x y z
N MET A 1 -20.38 -25.03 -26.73
CA MET A 1 -20.97 -24.91 -25.38
C MET A 1 -19.82 -25.05 -24.37
N CYS A 2 -19.37 -23.96 -23.78
CA CYS A 2 -18.43 -24.00 -22.64
C CYS A 2 -18.92 -23.02 -21.58
N SER A 3 -18.97 -23.54 -20.36
CA SER A 3 -19.59 -23.02 -19.15
C SER A 3 -19.08 -21.62 -18.76
N LYS A 4 -20.02 -20.68 -18.57
CA LYS A 4 -19.77 -19.41 -17.87
C LYS A 4 -19.71 -19.69 -16.36
N SER A 5 -18.52 -19.70 -15.77
CA SER A 5 -18.37 -19.63 -14.30
C SER A 5 -18.64 -18.20 -13.85
N ILE A 6 -19.80 -18.00 -13.22
CA ILE A 6 -20.20 -16.78 -12.55
C ILE A 6 -19.33 -16.66 -11.29
N TYR A 7 -18.29 -15.83 -11.33
CA TYR A 7 -17.64 -15.34 -10.11
C TYR A 7 -18.54 -14.27 -9.51
N ASN A 8 -19.30 -14.64 -8.48
CA ASN A 8 -19.97 -13.71 -7.59
C ASN A 8 -18.89 -13.01 -6.74
N VAL A 9 -18.16 -12.07 -7.35
CA VAL A 9 -17.26 -11.17 -6.63
C VAL A 9 -18.17 -10.22 -5.85
N ARG A 10 -18.24 -10.41 -4.53
CA ARG A 10 -18.84 -9.43 -3.63
C ARG A 10 -18.13 -8.10 -3.87
N LYS A 11 -18.80 -7.17 -4.57
CA LYS A 11 -18.36 -5.77 -4.69
C LYS A 11 -17.95 -5.29 -3.31
N LEU A 12 -16.65 -5.06 -3.12
CA LEU A 12 -16.18 -4.30 -1.96
C LEU A 12 -16.95 -2.98 -1.97
N ASN A 13 -17.57 -2.66 -0.85
CA ASN A 13 -18.25 -1.40 -0.68
C ASN A 13 -17.17 -0.32 -0.50
N TYR A 14 -16.66 0.21 -1.61
CA TYR A 14 -15.61 1.23 -1.66
C TYR A 14 -15.95 2.47 -0.81
N ASN A 15 -17.24 2.73 -0.53
CA ASN A 15 -17.70 3.76 0.41
C ASN A 15 -17.09 3.62 1.83
N ALA A 16 -16.70 2.42 2.26
CA ALA A 16 -16.08 2.21 3.57
C ALA A 16 -14.60 2.61 3.59
N LEU A 17 -13.89 2.39 2.48
CA LEU A 17 -12.51 2.87 2.30
C LEU A 17 -12.49 4.39 2.08
N GLU A 18 -13.45 4.93 1.34
CA GLU A 18 -13.65 6.38 1.24
C GLU A 18 -13.91 6.99 2.63
N LYS A 19 -14.86 6.48 3.43
CA LYS A 19 -15.11 7.03 4.77
C LYS A 19 -13.90 6.97 5.72
N LEU A 20 -13.05 5.95 5.60
CA LEU A 20 -11.84 5.81 6.43
C LEU A 20 -10.65 6.62 5.90
N ALA A 21 -10.51 6.77 4.59
CA ALA A 21 -9.47 7.60 3.97
C ALA A 21 -9.80 9.10 4.08
N TYR A 22 -11.07 9.47 4.01
CA TYR A 22 -11.50 10.86 4.11
C TYR A 22 -11.75 11.33 5.55
N GLY A 23 -12.07 10.46 6.50
CA GLY A 23 -12.39 10.85 7.89
C GLY A 23 -11.27 11.67 8.56
N PRO A 24 -10.05 11.13 8.72
CA PRO A 24 -8.92 11.87 9.26
C PRO A 24 -8.39 12.93 8.28
N ALA A 25 -8.43 12.68 6.97
CA ALA A 25 -7.93 13.63 5.98
C ALA A 25 -8.75 14.94 5.92
N LEU A 26 -10.05 14.87 6.21
CA LEU A 26 -10.93 16.04 6.35
C LEU A 26 -10.52 16.92 7.54
N GLU A 27 -10.09 16.33 8.67
CA GLU A 27 -9.64 17.09 9.86
C GLU A 27 -8.37 17.90 9.57
N TYR A 28 -7.48 17.38 8.73
CA TYR A 28 -6.23 18.05 8.34
C TYR A 28 -6.34 18.86 7.04
N ASN A 29 -7.53 18.98 6.45
CA ASN A 29 -7.74 19.61 5.14
C ASN A 29 -6.76 19.09 4.07
N ALA A 30 -6.50 17.79 4.11
CA ALA A 30 -5.57 17.08 3.24
C ALA A 30 -6.33 16.20 2.25
N THR A 31 -5.81 16.06 1.04
CA THR A 31 -6.26 15.09 0.04
C THR A 31 -5.25 13.97 -0.06
N VAL A 32 -5.73 12.73 0.01
CA VAL A 32 -4.90 11.53 -0.20
C VAL A 32 -5.31 10.91 -1.53
N SER A 33 -4.33 10.65 -2.40
CA SER A 33 -4.52 10.01 -3.71
C SER A 33 -3.57 8.83 -3.83
N TRP A 34 -4.04 7.73 -4.42
CA TRP A 34 -3.14 6.65 -4.82
C TRP A 34 -2.51 7.00 -6.16
N ILE A 35 -1.19 6.92 -6.26
CA ILE A 35 -0.48 7.13 -7.52
C ILE A 35 0.40 5.93 -7.83
N VAL A 36 0.68 5.74 -9.12
CA VAL A 36 1.60 4.70 -9.58
C VAL A 36 2.75 5.35 -10.32
N LEU A 37 3.96 4.90 -10.05
CA LEU A 37 5.21 5.42 -10.59
C LEU A 37 6.10 4.29 -11.09
N ASN A 38 7.08 4.65 -11.91
CA ASN A 38 8.17 3.76 -12.30
C ASN A 38 9.31 3.89 -11.28
N PRO A 39 9.54 2.87 -10.43
CA PRO A 39 10.57 2.96 -9.39
C PRO A 39 11.98 2.91 -10.00
N ARG A 40 12.92 3.58 -9.34
CA ARG A 40 14.37 3.48 -9.58
C ARG A 40 15.03 2.75 -8.40
N PRO A 41 15.00 1.40 -8.37
CA PRO A 41 15.60 0.64 -7.29
C PRO A 41 17.12 0.80 -7.23
N ASP A 42 17.67 0.70 -6.02
CA ASP A 42 19.12 0.70 -5.79
C ASP A 42 19.76 -0.63 -6.21
N MET A 43 18.97 -1.71 -6.19
CA MET A 43 19.41 -3.05 -6.52
C MET A 43 18.36 -3.80 -7.34
N VAL A 44 18.81 -4.50 -8.38
CA VAL A 44 17.97 -5.30 -9.26
C VAL A 44 18.59 -6.69 -9.41
N PHE A 45 17.82 -7.72 -9.06
CA PHE A 45 18.23 -9.10 -9.29
C PHE A 45 17.69 -9.58 -10.63
N ALA A 46 18.57 -10.13 -11.46
CA ALA A 46 18.21 -10.78 -12.72
C ALA A 46 18.65 -12.24 -12.66
N THR A 47 17.83 -13.14 -13.20
CA THR A 47 18.18 -14.55 -13.41
C THR A 47 18.65 -14.74 -14.85
N ASP A 48 19.62 -15.61 -15.08
CA ASP A 48 20.14 -15.89 -16.43
C ASP A 48 19.01 -16.14 -17.43
N GLY A 49 19.05 -15.40 -18.54
CA GLY A 49 18.08 -15.50 -19.64
C GLY A 49 16.85 -14.60 -19.53
N ASN A 50 16.60 -13.91 -18.41
CA ASN A 50 15.50 -12.95 -18.29
C ASN A 50 16.01 -11.58 -17.84
N PRO A 51 15.83 -10.52 -18.66
CA PRO A 51 16.11 -9.17 -18.20
C PRO A 51 15.19 -8.83 -17.01
N PRO A 52 15.67 -8.03 -16.04
CA PRO A 52 14.84 -7.67 -14.91
C PRO A 52 13.65 -6.84 -15.37
N SER A 53 12.45 -7.30 -15.02
CA SER A 53 11.22 -6.55 -15.24
C SER A 53 10.95 -5.68 -14.01
N LEU A 54 11.17 -4.37 -14.15
CA LEU A 54 10.75 -3.41 -13.14
C LEU A 54 9.23 -3.28 -13.20
N THR A 55 8.57 -3.76 -12.14
CA THR A 55 7.12 -3.61 -12.01
C THR A 55 6.82 -2.18 -11.58
N ARG A 56 5.73 -1.62 -12.10
CA ARG A 56 5.18 -0.35 -11.61
C ARG A 56 4.96 -0.42 -10.10
N HIS A 57 5.18 0.70 -9.43
CA HIS A 57 5.05 0.78 -7.98
C HIS A 57 3.98 1.77 -7.56
N SER A 58 3.23 1.45 -6.52
CA SER A 58 2.08 2.24 -6.08
C SER A 58 2.34 2.85 -4.71
N VAL A 59 2.08 4.15 -4.57
CA VAL A 59 2.33 4.92 -3.34
C VAL A 59 1.14 5.83 -3.02
N LEU A 60 1.07 6.33 -1.79
CA LEU A 60 0.10 7.34 -1.41
C LEU A 60 0.69 8.74 -1.57
N TRP A 61 -0.01 9.61 -2.29
CA TRP A 61 0.29 11.02 -2.39
C TRP A 61 -0.65 11.82 -1.49
N ILE A 62 -0.08 12.57 -0.57
CA ILE A 62 -0.77 13.36 0.44
C ILE A 62 -0.52 14.83 0.11
N GLN A 63 -1.58 15.61 -0.07
CA GLN A 63 -1.48 17.04 -0.38
C GLN A 63 -2.36 17.85 0.59
N GLN A 64 -1.76 18.78 1.31
CA GLN A 64 -2.47 19.72 2.18
C GLN A 64 -2.31 21.12 1.59
N LYS A 65 -3.36 21.60 0.94
CA LYS A 65 -3.30 22.83 0.11
C LYS A 65 -3.07 24.10 0.93
N SER A 66 -3.62 24.18 2.14
CA SER A 66 -3.51 25.36 3.00
C SER A 66 -2.09 25.66 3.44
N GLU A 67 -1.27 24.61 3.62
CA GLU A 67 0.11 24.72 4.11
C GLU A 67 1.15 24.46 3.01
N ASN A 68 0.69 24.27 1.77
CA ASN A 68 1.54 23.91 0.63
C ASN A 68 2.41 22.66 0.90
N ILE A 69 1.88 21.70 1.67
CA ILE A 69 2.57 20.45 1.98
C ILE A 69 2.19 19.40 0.94
N SER A 70 3.20 18.70 0.42
CA SER A 70 3.06 17.61 -0.54
C SER A 70 4.02 16.49 -0.17
N LEU A 71 3.48 15.34 0.21
CA LEU A 71 4.24 14.19 0.70
C LEU A 71 3.88 12.93 -0.08
N ILE A 72 4.86 12.04 -0.22
CA ILE A 72 4.65 10.66 -0.63
C ILE A 72 4.81 9.78 0.60
N PHE A 73 3.86 8.85 0.80
CA PHE A 73 4.01 7.73 1.71
C PHE A 73 4.17 6.43 0.92
N ASP A 74 5.31 5.78 1.09
CA ASP A 74 5.62 4.46 0.56
C ASP A 74 5.93 3.49 1.71
N GLY A 75 4.91 2.74 2.12
CA GLY A 75 5.05 1.71 3.16
C GLY A 75 5.85 0.48 2.72
N THR A 76 6.36 0.44 1.49
CA THR A 76 7.03 -0.71 0.89
C THR A 76 8.35 -0.35 0.19
N ALA A 77 8.91 0.82 0.50
CA ALA A 77 10.14 1.35 -0.10
C ALA A 77 11.33 0.36 -0.06
N GLU A 78 11.44 -0.43 1.00
CA GLU A 78 12.53 -1.40 1.21
C GLU A 78 12.58 -2.49 0.13
N GLN A 79 11.47 -2.78 -0.57
CA GLN A 79 11.45 -3.77 -1.66
C GLN A 79 12.35 -3.37 -2.85
N PHE A 80 12.69 -2.08 -2.95
CA PHE A 80 13.55 -1.50 -3.96
C PHE A 80 14.98 -1.22 -3.44
N GLY A 81 15.29 -1.65 -2.21
CA GLY A 81 16.57 -1.40 -1.54
C GLY A 81 16.66 -0.04 -0.83
N TRP A 82 15.59 0.75 -0.82
CA TRP A 82 15.59 2.07 -0.17
C TRP A 82 15.44 1.95 1.35
N ALA A 83 16.02 2.91 2.09
CA ALA A 83 15.90 2.93 3.55
C ALA A 83 14.46 3.18 4.02
N ALA A 84 14.02 2.48 5.07
CA ALA A 84 12.71 2.69 5.69
C ALA A 84 12.46 4.13 6.18
N SER A 85 13.53 4.90 6.45
CA SER A 85 13.43 6.33 6.77
C SER A 85 12.81 7.16 5.63
N ASN A 86 12.80 6.64 4.41
CA ASN A 86 12.23 7.28 3.23
C ASN A 86 10.74 6.93 3.03
N ALA A 87 10.12 6.19 3.97
CA ALA A 87 8.72 5.81 3.87
C ALA A 87 7.78 7.01 3.81
N ILE A 88 8.19 8.18 4.34
CA ILE A 88 7.51 9.46 4.13
C ILE A 88 8.56 10.45 3.63
N SER A 89 8.28 11.16 2.53
CA SER A 89 9.19 12.17 1.99
C SER A 89 8.42 13.27 1.28
N ASN A 90 9.07 14.43 1.11
CA ASN A 90 8.55 15.47 0.21
C ASN A 90 8.39 14.89 -1.19
N THR A 91 7.26 15.19 -1.84
CA THR A 91 6.95 14.65 -3.18
C THR A 91 8.04 14.97 -4.20
N TYR A 92 8.60 16.18 -4.21
CA TYR A 92 9.64 16.55 -5.16
C TYR A 92 10.91 15.72 -4.95
N ASP A 93 11.38 15.63 -3.71
CA ASP A 93 12.58 14.87 -3.36
C ASP A 93 12.38 13.38 -3.64
N TYR A 94 11.22 12.84 -3.29
CA TYR A 94 10.86 11.46 -3.54
C TYR A 94 10.90 11.14 -5.04
N LEU A 95 10.23 11.93 -5.87
CA LEU A 95 10.21 11.71 -7.31
C LEU A 95 11.62 11.81 -7.91
N LYS A 96 12.39 12.84 -7.51
CA LYS A 96 13.77 13.04 -7.98
C LYS A 96 14.69 11.87 -7.60
N GLN A 97 14.51 11.30 -6.42
CA GLN A 97 15.39 10.26 -5.88
C GLN A 97 14.97 8.85 -6.29
N PHE A 98 13.68 8.56 -6.37
CA PHE A 98 13.16 7.19 -6.45
C PHE A 98 12.39 6.88 -7.73
N THR A 99 12.26 7.85 -8.66
CA THR A 99 11.64 7.60 -9.96
C THR A 99 12.61 7.83 -11.10
N ALA A 100 12.44 7.07 -12.18
CA ALA A 100 13.14 7.36 -13.43
C ALA A 100 12.56 8.67 -13.99
N LEU A 101 13.36 9.73 -13.94
CA LEU A 101 13.03 11.09 -14.40
C LEU A 101 12.83 11.10 -15.92
N GLU A 102 11.66 10.69 -16.37
CA GLU A 102 11.03 11.06 -17.65
C GLU A 102 9.56 10.56 -17.59
N ASP A 103 8.64 11.49 -17.30
CA ASP A 103 7.19 11.44 -17.56
C ASP A 103 6.34 10.23 -17.10
N SER A 104 6.55 9.64 -15.92
CA SER A 104 5.78 8.44 -15.57
C SER A 104 5.35 8.28 -14.12
N TYR A 105 4.57 9.23 -13.61
CA TYR A 105 3.57 8.87 -12.60
C TYR A 105 2.16 9.07 -13.14
N PHE A 106 1.39 7.99 -13.11
CA PHE A 106 -0.02 8.01 -13.45
C PHE A 106 -0.76 8.32 -12.16
N LYS A 107 -1.43 9.48 -12.13
CA LYS A 107 -2.48 9.71 -11.16
C LYS A 107 -3.66 8.88 -11.61
N TYR A 108 -3.94 7.78 -10.92
CA TYR A 108 -5.22 7.13 -11.12
C TYR A 108 -6.32 8.09 -10.65
N GLY A 109 -7.37 8.19 -11.46
CA GLY A 109 -8.61 8.84 -11.06
C GLY A 109 -9.23 8.18 -9.82
N ASP A 110 -10.45 8.57 -9.46
CA ASP A 110 -11.19 8.07 -8.29
C ASP A 110 -10.87 6.60 -7.96
N LEU A 111 -10.70 6.29 -6.66
CA LEU A 111 -10.27 5.01 -6.06
C LEU A 111 -10.89 3.74 -6.69
N LYS A 112 -12.03 3.90 -7.37
CA LYS A 112 -12.72 2.88 -8.14
C LYS A 112 -11.89 2.31 -9.29
N ASP A 113 -11.14 3.13 -10.02
CA ASP A 113 -10.34 2.69 -11.18
C ASP A 113 -9.06 1.96 -10.74
N VAL A 114 -8.50 2.36 -9.59
CA VAL A 114 -7.35 1.68 -8.94
C VAL A 114 -7.72 0.27 -8.48
N GLY A 115 -8.95 0.11 -7.98
CA GLY A 115 -9.43 -1.15 -7.43
C GLY A 115 -9.46 -2.30 -8.45
N ASP A 116 -9.77 -2.00 -9.71
CA ASP A 116 -9.84 -2.99 -10.77
C ASP A 116 -8.44 -3.44 -11.24
N GLU A 117 -7.44 -2.55 -11.23
CA GLU A 117 -6.06 -2.89 -11.61
C GLU A 117 -5.31 -3.63 -10.49
N ILE A 118 -5.50 -3.24 -9.23
CA ILE A 118 -4.95 -3.95 -8.07
C ILE A 118 -5.48 -5.40 -8.03
N GLN A 119 -6.77 -5.60 -8.32
CA GLN A 119 -7.37 -6.95 -8.38
C GLN A 119 -6.76 -7.83 -9.47
N GLY A 120 -6.35 -7.25 -10.60
CA GLY A 120 -5.76 -8.01 -11.71
C GLY A 120 -4.36 -8.56 -11.39
N HIS A 121 -3.57 -7.83 -10.61
CA HIS A 121 -2.14 -8.12 -10.42
C HIS A 121 -1.78 -8.79 -9.08
N ASP A 122 -2.55 -8.58 -8.00
CA ASP A 122 -2.14 -9.04 -6.66
C ASP A 122 -2.58 -10.48 -6.29
N ARG A 123 -3.32 -11.16 -7.18
CA ARG A 123 -3.91 -12.49 -6.99
C ARG A 123 -4.86 -12.63 -5.79
N GLY A 124 -5.55 -11.55 -5.42
CA GLY A 124 -6.47 -11.47 -4.28
C GLY A 124 -5.82 -11.15 -2.93
N TYR A 125 -4.52 -10.83 -2.86
CA TYR A 125 -3.83 -10.59 -1.58
C TYR A 125 -4.46 -9.43 -0.79
N TRP A 126 -4.64 -8.27 -1.41
CA TRP A 126 -5.21 -7.08 -0.78
C TRP A 126 -6.69 -7.26 -0.46
N LEU A 127 -7.42 -8.09 -1.21
CA LEU A 127 -8.78 -8.47 -0.85
C LEU A 127 -8.85 -9.18 0.50
N GLU A 128 -7.83 -9.97 0.85
CA GLU A 128 -7.72 -10.63 2.15
C GLU A 128 -7.06 -9.73 3.21
N ALA A 129 -6.04 -8.97 2.81
CA ALA A 129 -5.23 -8.17 3.72
C ALA A 129 -5.96 -6.90 4.20
N ILE A 130 -6.70 -6.20 3.33
CA ILE A 130 -7.39 -4.95 3.69
C ILE A 130 -8.41 -5.16 4.83
N PRO A 131 -9.35 -6.12 4.76
CA PRO A 131 -10.31 -6.33 5.85
C PRO A 131 -9.63 -6.64 7.19
N LYS A 132 -8.52 -7.37 7.16
CA LYS A 132 -7.72 -7.70 8.35
C LYS A 132 -6.95 -6.50 8.89
N LEU A 133 -6.39 -5.67 8.02
CA LEU A 133 -5.75 -4.41 8.40
C LEU A 133 -6.74 -3.48 9.08
N LEU A 134 -7.94 -3.33 8.49
CA LEU A 134 -9.01 -2.52 9.06
C LEU A 134 -9.52 -3.09 10.39
N GLY A 135 -9.63 -4.42 10.49
CA GLY A 135 -9.99 -5.11 11.73
C GLY A 135 -8.94 -4.91 12.83
N LEU A 136 -7.66 -4.95 12.47
CA LEU A 136 -6.55 -4.61 13.36
C LEU A 136 -6.68 -3.16 13.85
N TRP A 137 -6.79 -2.19 12.95
CA TRP A 137 -6.90 -0.77 13.28
C TRP A 137 -8.03 -0.48 14.27
N ARG A 138 -9.20 -1.09 14.06
CA ARG A 138 -10.36 -0.92 14.95
C ARG A 138 -10.17 -1.51 16.35
N ARG A 139 -9.27 -2.47 16.52
CA ARG A 139 -9.00 -3.14 17.81
C ARG A 139 -7.74 -2.62 18.50
N LEU A 140 -6.98 -1.74 17.84
CA LEU A 140 -5.89 -1.06 18.52
C LEU A 140 -6.47 -0.20 19.66
N ASP A 141 -5.84 -0.30 20.82
CA ASP A 141 -6.17 0.52 21.97
C ASP A 141 -5.44 1.87 21.81
N TRP A 142 -6.17 2.85 21.26
CA TRP A 142 -5.60 4.15 20.93
C TRP A 142 -5.21 4.95 22.17
N GLU A 143 -5.97 4.83 23.26
CA GLU A 143 -5.66 5.49 24.54
C GLU A 143 -4.35 4.93 25.12
N LEU A 144 -4.17 3.61 25.09
CA LEU A 144 -2.90 2.98 25.49
C LEU A 144 -1.75 3.43 24.59
N LEU A 145 -1.95 3.47 23.28
CA LEU A 145 -0.92 3.88 22.33
C LEU A 145 -0.48 5.33 22.57
N GLU A 146 -1.39 6.24 22.92
CA GLU A 146 -1.05 7.62 23.29
C GLU A 146 -0.26 7.70 24.59
N ALA A 147 -0.59 6.86 25.57
CA ALA A 147 0.04 6.87 26.89
C ALA A 147 1.46 6.28 26.92
N VAL A 148 1.86 5.48 25.92
CA VAL A 148 3.13 4.75 25.93
C VAL A 148 4.23 5.37 25.05
N PRO A 149 5.52 5.21 25.42
CA PRO A 149 6.65 5.67 24.62
C PRO A 149 6.64 5.08 23.21
N ALA A 150 7.19 5.83 22.23
CA ALA A 150 7.16 5.47 20.82
C ALA A 150 7.65 4.04 20.51
N ARG A 151 8.72 3.59 21.18
CA ARG A 151 9.24 2.22 21.02
C ARG A 151 8.22 1.16 21.46
N ALA A 152 7.54 1.38 22.58
CA ALA A 152 6.53 0.46 23.10
C ALA A 152 5.28 0.42 22.20
N ARG A 153 4.89 1.57 21.62
CA ARG A 153 3.82 1.62 20.60
C ARG A 153 4.14 0.74 19.40
N LEU A 154 5.37 0.86 18.89
CA LEU A 154 5.81 0.09 17.73
C LEU A 154 5.76 -1.42 18.01
N GLU A 155 6.26 -1.84 19.17
CA GLU A 155 6.22 -3.26 19.58
C GLU A 155 4.79 -3.77 19.76
N TYR A 156 3.89 -2.95 20.31
CA TYR A 156 2.47 -3.30 20.46
C TYR A 156 1.80 -3.50 19.09
N ILE A 157 1.93 -2.52 18.18
CA ILE A 157 1.35 -2.58 16.84
C ILE A 157 1.92 -3.78 16.07
N ARG A 158 3.23 -4.03 16.19
CA ARG A 158 3.88 -5.18 15.54
C ARG A 158 3.30 -6.50 16.02
N ARG A 159 3.16 -6.71 17.33
CA ARG A 159 2.57 -7.95 17.86
C ARG A 159 1.13 -8.15 17.41
N ALA A 160 0.34 -7.08 17.40
CA ALA A 160 -1.04 -7.12 16.97
C ALA A 160 -1.15 -7.42 15.45
N ALA A 161 -0.27 -6.84 14.64
CA ALA A 161 -0.16 -7.15 13.22
C ALA A 161 0.29 -8.59 12.99
N ASP A 162 1.34 -9.05 13.67
CA ASP A 162 1.83 -10.43 13.57
C ASP A 162 0.70 -11.42 13.89
N GLN A 163 -0.06 -11.18 14.96
CA GLN A 163 -1.19 -12.04 15.34
C GLN A 163 -2.28 -12.06 14.25
N GLU A 164 -2.57 -10.92 13.62
CA GLU A 164 -3.66 -10.81 12.65
C GLU A 164 -3.29 -11.36 11.26
N PHE A 165 -2.03 -11.22 10.86
CA PHE A 165 -1.54 -11.53 9.52
C PHE A 165 -0.81 -12.89 9.43
N ARG A 166 -0.51 -13.55 10.56
CA ARG A 166 0.18 -14.87 10.59
C ARG A 166 -0.41 -15.90 9.63
N ILE A 167 -1.74 -15.94 9.54
CA ILE A 167 -2.48 -16.92 8.73
C ILE A 167 -2.38 -16.62 7.23
N ILE A 168 -2.37 -15.34 6.84
CA ILE A 168 -2.22 -14.95 5.42
C ILE A 168 -0.80 -15.30 4.95
N ALA A 169 0.20 -14.98 5.77
CA ALA A 169 1.61 -15.25 5.44
C ALA A 169 1.87 -16.75 5.24
N ALA A 170 1.29 -17.61 6.10
CA ALA A 170 1.44 -19.06 5.99
C ALA A 170 0.82 -19.63 4.69
N ARG A 171 -0.39 -19.20 4.32
CA ARG A 171 -1.08 -19.69 3.11
C ARG A 171 -0.38 -19.31 1.81
N LYS A 172 0.31 -18.16 1.79
CA LYS A 172 1.09 -17.73 0.62
C LYS A 172 2.28 -18.66 0.38
N TRP A 173 2.95 -19.09 1.45
CA TRP A 173 4.13 -19.94 1.36
C TRP A 173 3.79 -21.33 0.79
N ASP A 174 2.69 -21.95 1.23
CA ASP A 174 2.25 -23.27 0.76
C ASP A 174 1.87 -23.28 -0.74
N ASN A 175 1.24 -22.19 -1.21
CA ASN A 175 0.86 -22.03 -2.62
C ASN A 175 2.05 -21.73 -3.55
N THR A 176 3.21 -21.36 -3.00
CA THR A 176 4.41 -21.06 -3.78
C THR A 176 5.27 -22.31 -3.99
N ILE A 177 5.17 -23.30 -3.10
CA ILE A 177 5.92 -24.58 -3.18
C ILE A 177 5.21 -25.60 -4.09
N SER A 178 3.92 -25.40 -4.38
CA SER A 178 3.09 -26.35 -5.13
C SER A 178 3.04 -26.09 -6.64
N LYS A 179 3.95 -25.27 -7.19
CA LYS A 179 4.11 -24.99 -8.62
C LYS A 179 5.55 -25.21 -9.04
#